data_AF-A0A1W9YR95-F1
#
_entry.id   AF-A0A1W9YR95-F1
#
_cell.length_a   1.000
_cell.length_b   1.000
_cell.length_c   1.000
_cell.angle_alpha   90.00
_cell.angle_beta   90.00
_cell.angle_gamma   90.00
#
_symmetry.space_group_name_H-M   'P 1'
#
loop_
_entity.id
_entity.type
_entity.pdbx_description
1 polymer ?
#
loop_
_entity_poly.entity_id
_entity_poly.type
_entity_poly.pdbx_seq_one_letter_code
_entity_poly.pdbx_strand_id
1 'polypeptide(L)' 'MSNEHHLATRRPKDDPLFALVGMIRHAVADPVRSAGGNKADVEAIAVAAAYAAWCWGAATDESAPQPLRCG' A
#
# COMPACT_ATOMS: atom_id res chain seq x y z
N MET A 1 21.06 30.03 4.69
CA MET A 1 20.25 29.25 3.73
C MET A 1 19.60 28.14 4.51
N SER A 2 18.39 28.39 5.02
CA SER A 2 17.63 27.45 5.86
C SER A 2 17.03 26.35 4.99
N ASN A 3 17.53 25.13 5.12
CA ASN A 3 16.95 23.95 4.49
C ASN A 3 15.80 23.42 5.37
N GLU A 4 14.74 24.22 5.50
CA GLU A 4 13.47 23.78 6.08
C GLU A 4 12.59 23.25 4.95
N HIS A 5 12.98 22.11 4.39
CA HIS A 5 12.10 21.35 3.51
C HIS A 5 10.97 20.76 4.36
N HIS A 6 9.86 21.49 4.40
CA HIS A 6 8.49 21.02 4.53
C HIS A 6 8.34 19.54 4.94
N LEU A 7 8.45 19.26 6.24
CA LEU A 7 7.67 18.16 6.83
C LEU A 7 6.21 18.60 6.82
N ALA A 8 5.60 18.61 5.64
CA ALA A 8 4.16 18.58 5.53
C ALA A 8 3.73 17.27 6.22
N THR A 9 3.10 17.39 7.37
CA THR A 9 2.49 16.29 8.10
C THR A 9 1.47 15.61 7.18
N ARG A 10 1.91 14.64 6.37
CA ARG A 10 1.03 13.85 5.50
C ARG A 10 -0.05 13.27 6.40
N ARG A 11 -1.31 13.62 6.15
CA ARG A 11 -2.39 12.96 6.89
C ARG A 11 -2.35 11.48 6.50
N PRO A 12 -2.64 10.55 7.44
CA PRO A 12 -2.67 9.11 7.13
C PRO A 12 -3.58 8.77 5.95
N LYS A 13 -4.61 9.58 5.71
CA LYS A 13 -5.55 9.45 4.59
C LYS A 13 -4.92 9.70 3.21
N ASP A 14 -3.81 10.44 3.16
CA ASP A 14 -3.10 10.76 1.92
C ASP A 14 -2.00 9.73 1.60
N ASP A 15 -1.86 8.68 2.43
CA ASP A 15 -0.97 7.56 2.16
C ASP A 15 -1.65 6.58 1.18
N PRO A 16 -1.08 6.36 -0.02
CA PRO A 16 -1.62 5.41 -1.00
C PRO A 16 -1.83 4.00 -0.44
N LEU A 17 -0.99 3.57 0.51
CA LEU A 17 -1.16 2.28 1.19
C LEU A 17 -2.45 2.24 2.01
N PHE A 18 -2.76 3.32 2.70
CA PHE A 18 -3.96 3.40 3.53
C PHE A 18 -5.25 3.41 2.69
N ALA A 19 -5.21 4.10 1.54
CA ALA A 19 -6.29 4.06 0.56
C ALA A 19 -6.49 2.65 -0.01
N LEU A 20 -5.40 1.95 -0.34
CA LEU A 20 -5.42 0.58 -0.85
C LEU A 20 -6.00 -0.41 0.17
N VAL A 21 -5.57 -0.32 1.45
CA VAL A 21 -6.15 -1.12 2.54
C VAL A 21 -7.65 -0.89 2.63
N GLY A 22 -8.12 0.37 2.57
CA GLY A 22 -9.54 0.70 2.61
C GLY A 22 -10.34 0.05 1.47
N MET A 23 -9.82 0.10 0.24
CA MET A 23 -10.46 -0.53 -0.93
C MET A 23 -10.54 -2.05 -0.78
N ILE A 24 -9.44 -2.71 -0.41
CA ILE A 24 -9.40 -4.16 -0.25
C ILE A 24 -10.32 -4.59 0.89
N ARG A 25 -10.30 -3.86 2.02
CA ARG A 25 -11.18 -4.10 3.16
C ARG A 25 -12.64 -4.13 2.74
N HIS A 26 -13.07 -3.20 1.88
CA HIS A 26 -14.43 -3.17 1.37
C HIS A 26 -14.73 -4.40 0.50
N ALA A 27 -13.80 -4.77 -0.39
CA ALA A 27 -13.97 -5.91 -1.30
C ALA A 27 -14.02 -7.27 -0.58
N VAL A 28 -13.25 -7.45 0.50
CA VAL A 28 -13.13 -8.75 1.19
C VAL A 28 -14.09 -8.90 2.38
N ALA A 29 -14.77 -7.83 2.80
CA ALA A 29 -15.63 -7.85 3.99
C ALA A 29 -16.74 -8.92 3.91
N ASP A 30 -17.46 -8.99 2.79
CA ASP A 30 -18.56 -9.93 2.63
C ASP A 30 -18.09 -11.38 2.46
N PRO A 31 -17.08 -11.69 1.62
CA PRO A 31 -16.49 -13.02 1.53
C PRO A 31 -15.97 -13.54 2.87
N VAL A 32 -15.22 -12.72 3.62
CA VAL A 32 -14.63 -13.13 4.90
C VAL A 32 -15.71 -13.41 5.94
N ARG A 33 -16.74 -12.56 6.03
CA ARG A 33 -17.89 -12.81 6.90
C ARG A 33 -18.68 -14.05 6.50
N SER A 34 -18.88 -14.28 5.21
CA SER A 34 -19.52 -15.50 4.70
C SER A 34 -18.74 -16.77 5.04
N ALA A 35 -17.41 -16.67 5.20
CA ALA A 35 -16.56 -17.76 5.66
C ALA A 35 -16.52 -17.91 7.19
N GLY A 36 -17.30 -17.12 7.93
CA GLY A 36 -17.34 -17.11 9.40
C GLY A 36 -16.28 -16.22 10.06
N GLY A 37 -15.53 -15.44 9.28
CA GLY A 37 -14.52 -14.51 9.77
C GLY A 37 -15.13 -13.24 10.39
N ASN A 38 -14.34 -12.60 11.25
CA ASN A 38 -14.72 -11.40 11.99
C ASN A 38 -14.01 -10.14 11.44
N LYS A 39 -14.25 -8.99 12.09
CA LYS A 39 -13.66 -7.71 11.67
C LYS A 39 -12.13 -7.69 11.69
N ALA A 40 -11.50 -8.37 12.64
CA ALA A 40 -10.04 -8.48 12.72
C ALA A 40 -9.48 -9.28 11.55
N ASP A 41 -10.18 -10.34 11.12
CA ASP A 41 -9.77 -11.14 9.96
C ASP A 41 -9.84 -10.32 8.67
N VAL A 42 -10.90 -9.52 8.50
CA VAL A 42 -11.05 -8.60 7.37
C VAL A 42 -9.90 -7.59 7.31
N GLU A 43 -9.51 -7.01 8.46
CA GLU A 43 -8.39 -6.06 8.53
C GLU A 43 -7.05 -6.72 8.25
N ALA A 44 -6.80 -7.89 8.84
CA ALA A 44 -5.55 -8.63 8.63
C ALA A 44 -5.35 -8.98 7.15
N ILE A 45 -6.41 -9.44 6.48
CA ILE A 45 -6.38 -9.75 5.04
C ILE A 45 -6.16 -8.47 4.22
N ALA A 46 -6.87 -7.39 4.53
CA ALA A 46 -6.74 -6.13 3.79
C ALA A 46 -5.33 -5.54 3.88
N VAL A 47 -4.73 -5.55 5.07
CA VAL A 47 -3.35 -5.08 5.28
C VAL A 47 -2.33 -5.97 4.57
N ALA A 48 -2.45 -7.29 4.72
CA ALA A 48 -1.53 -8.23 4.07
C ALA A 48 -1.59 -8.13 2.55
N ALA A 49 -2.80 -8.06 1.97
CA ALA A 49 -2.99 -7.96 0.53
C ALA A 49 -2.52 -6.59 -0.02
N ALA A 50 -2.79 -5.50 0.70
CA ALA A 50 -2.28 -4.17 0.31
C ALA A 50 -0.75 -4.13 0.30
N TYR A 51 -0.13 -4.72 1.33
CA TYR A 51 1.32 -4.80 1.42
C TYR A 51 1.91 -5.67 0.30
N ALA A 52 1.33 -6.84 0.03
CA ALA A 52 1.77 -7.70 -1.07
C ALA A 52 1.65 -7.00 -2.44
N ALA A 53 0.54 -6.30 -2.70
CA ALA A 53 0.34 -5.52 -3.91
C ALA A 53 1.36 -4.38 -4.04
N TRP A 54 1.69 -3.71 -2.92
CA TRP A 54 2.73 -2.69 -2.88
C TRP A 54 4.11 -3.27 -3.17
N CYS A 55 4.47 -4.41 -2.58
CA CYS A 55 5.71 -5.12 -2.88
C CYS A 55 5.80 -5.48 -4.36
N TRP A 56 4.69 -5.90 -4.99
CA TRP A 56 4.65 -6.18 -6.42
C TRP A 56 4.89 -4.93 -7.27
N GLY A 57 4.24 -3.81 -6.93
CA GLY A 57 4.46 -2.53 -7.61
C GLY A 57 5.90 -2.00 -7.43
N ALA A 58 6.46 -2.14 -6.23
CA ALA A 58 7.84 -1.76 -5.94
C ALA A 58 8.87 -2.64 -6.66
N ALA A 59 8.60 -3.95 -6.81
CA ALA A 59 9.48 -4.87 -7.53
C ALA A 59 9.61 -4.54 -9.03
N THR A 60 8.61 -3.89 -9.63
CA THR A 60 8.68 -3.44 -11.03
C THR A 60 9.55 -2.19 -11.25
N ASP A 61 9.85 -1.43 -10.19
CA ASP A 61 10.75 -0.27 -10.26
C ASP A 61 12.22 -0.72 -10.25
N GLU A 62 12.56 -1.72 -9.43
CA GLU A 62 13.92 -2.26 -9.31
C GLU A 62 14.41 -3.02 -10.56
N SER A 63 13.48 -3.46 -11.43
CA SER A 63 13.78 -4.16 -12.69
C SER A 63 13.89 -3.25 -13.91
N ALA A 64 13.75 -1.93 -13.75
CA ALA A 64 13.99 -1.00 -14.85
C ALA A 64 15.49 -1.05 -15.24
N PRO A 65 15.85 -1.32 -16.51
CA PRO A 65 17.24 -1.24 -16.92
C PRO A 65 17.75 0.17 -16.65
N GLN A 66 18.72 0.27 -15.74
CA GLN A 66 19.52 1.47 -15.52
C GLN A 66 19.94 1.96 -16.92
N PRO A 67 19.70 3.22 -17.32
CA PRO A 67 20.19 3.69 -18.61
C PRO A 67 21.71 3.53 -18.61
N LEU A 68 22.21 2.64 -19.47
CA LEU A 68 23.64 2.44 -19.69
C LEU A 68 24.25 3.81 -20.00
N ARG A 69 24.92 4.40 -19.02
CA ARG A 69 25.74 5.58 -19.23
C ARG A 69 26.96 5.14 -20.03
N CYS A 70 26.92 5.31 -21.34
CA CYS A 70 28.13 5.36 -22.15
C CYS A 70 28.82 6.70 -21.84
N GLY A 71 29.98 6.62 -21.20
CA GLY A 71 30.90 7.73 -20.96
C GLY A 71 32.32 7.21 -21.00
#